data_AF-A0A526S5X9-F1
#
_entry.id   AF-A0A526S5X9-F1
#
_cell.length_a   1.000
_cell.length_b   1.000
_cell.length_c   1.000
_cell.angle_alpha   90.00
_cell.angle_beta   90.00
_cell.angle_gamma   90.00
#
_symmetry.space_group_name_H-M   'P 1'
#
loop_
_entity.id
_entity.type
_entity.pdbx_description
1 polymer ?
#
loop_
_entity_poly.entity_id
_entity_poly.type
_entity_poly.pdbx_seq_one_letter_code
_entity_poly.pdbx_strand_id
1 'polypeptide(L)'
;MDALDAKLNDAFDGKVVRKDLLHRIKKGTNVPTFVLEFLLARYCASNEPAEIQAGMEAVLSTLQENYVRPDEANAAQSRVARNGKHKFIDKVHVRYVEKEKRHWAALENFASQRIAIGEKFYKDNDRLLEGGIWAEVVIAHNDIDADAYAFYVEDLRPVQLSRFDFASYG
;
A
#
# COMPACT_ATOMS: atom_id res chain seq x y z
N MET A 1 0.39 20.20 21.88
CA MET A 1 1.12 20.75 20.73
C MET A 1 1.53 22.16 21.09
N ASP A 2 2.75 22.52 20.76
CA ASP A 2 3.30 23.86 20.98
C ASP A 2 3.03 24.75 19.76
N ALA A 3 3.39 26.04 19.84
CA ALA A 3 3.15 27.00 18.76
C ALA A 3 3.92 26.66 17.45
N LEU A 4 4.94 25.81 17.53
CA LEU A 4 5.73 25.36 16.39
C LEU A 4 4.97 24.32 15.58
N ASP A 5 4.35 23.36 16.26
CA ASP A 5 3.48 22.35 15.64
C ASP A 5 2.35 22.99 14.80
N ALA A 6 1.72 24.04 15.33
CA ALA A 6 0.64 24.75 14.63
C ALA A 6 1.13 25.44 13.35
N LYS A 7 2.28 26.12 13.40
CA LYS A 7 2.89 26.76 12.23
C LYS A 7 3.37 25.76 11.17
N LEU A 8 3.87 24.60 11.60
CA LEU A 8 4.30 23.54 10.71
C LEU A 8 3.13 23.00 9.90
N ASN A 9 1.98 22.75 10.54
CA ASN A 9 0.81 22.24 9.83
C ASN A 9 0.20 23.28 8.87
N ASP A 10 0.21 24.56 9.24
CA ASP A 10 -0.29 25.65 8.40
C ASP A 10 0.60 25.88 7.15
N ALA A 11 1.93 25.75 7.31
CA ALA A 11 2.89 25.89 6.21
C ALA A 11 3.05 24.62 5.35
N PHE A 12 2.73 23.44 5.91
CA PHE A 12 3.04 22.13 5.34
C PHE A 12 1.87 21.15 5.47
N ASP A 13 0.69 21.57 5.00
CA ASP A 13 -0.54 20.75 5.05
C ASP A 13 -0.34 19.37 4.41
N GLY A 14 -0.79 18.33 5.10
CA GLY A 14 -0.61 16.92 4.70
C GLY A 14 0.85 16.41 4.67
N LYS A 15 1.84 17.23 5.04
CA LYS A 15 3.28 16.86 5.00
C LYS A 15 3.90 16.71 6.39
N VAL A 16 3.15 17.00 7.45
CA VAL A 16 3.57 16.81 8.84
C VAL A 16 2.82 15.61 9.45
N VAL A 17 3.57 14.60 9.86
CA VAL A 17 2.99 13.40 10.47
C VAL A 17 3.03 13.51 11.99
N ARG A 18 1.85 13.44 12.62
CA ARG A 18 1.72 13.37 14.08
C ARG A 18 2.24 12.04 14.63
N LYS A 19 3.43 12.09 15.23
CA LYS A 19 4.12 10.91 15.77
C LYS A 19 3.38 10.25 16.92
N ASP A 20 2.56 10.97 17.67
CA ASP A 20 1.73 10.42 18.74
C ASP A 20 0.64 9.48 18.19
N LEU A 21 -0.02 9.84 17.09
CA LEU A 21 -1.00 8.98 16.41
C LEU A 21 -0.36 7.70 15.88
N LEU A 22 0.83 7.82 15.28
CA LEU A 22 1.61 6.68 14.81
C LEU A 22 1.88 5.66 15.93
N HIS A 23 2.25 6.13 17.12
CA HIS A 23 2.51 5.24 18.27
C HIS A 23 1.26 4.50 18.76
N ARG A 24 0.07 5.09 18.62
CA ARG A 24 -1.20 4.44 18.99
C ARG A 24 -1.50 3.25 18.09
N ILE A 25 -1.23 3.34 16.79
CA ILE A 25 -1.54 2.29 15.82
C ILE A 25 -0.46 1.20 15.81
N LYS A 26 0.82 1.58 15.91
CA LYS A 26 1.96 0.66 15.74
C LYS A 26 1.92 -0.54 16.70
N LYS A 27 1.38 -0.37 17.91
CA LYS A 27 1.31 -1.45 18.92
C LYS A 27 0.40 -2.62 18.51
N GLY A 28 -0.50 -2.44 17.54
CA GLY A 28 -1.49 -3.44 17.15
C GLY A 28 -1.26 -4.11 15.79
N THR A 29 -0.21 -3.76 15.05
CA THR A 29 -0.04 -4.21 13.65
C THR A 29 1.42 -4.52 13.33
N ASN A 30 1.67 -5.50 12.46
CA ASN A 30 2.99 -5.77 11.87
C ASN A 30 3.26 -4.94 10.59
N VAL A 31 2.49 -3.87 10.37
CA VAL A 31 2.62 -3.01 9.20
C VAL A 31 3.87 -2.12 9.37
N PRO A 32 4.71 -1.97 8.34
CA PRO A 32 5.88 -1.09 8.42
C PRO A 32 5.51 0.35 8.77
N THR A 33 6.36 0.99 9.57
CA THR A 33 6.10 2.33 10.09
C THR A 33 5.81 3.36 8.99
N PHE A 34 6.56 3.34 7.88
CA PHE A 34 6.34 4.30 6.80
C PHE A 34 5.01 4.12 6.06
N VAL A 35 4.43 2.92 6.05
CA VAL A 35 3.10 2.68 5.48
C VAL A 35 2.04 3.32 6.38
N LEU A 36 2.18 3.19 7.70
CA LEU A 36 1.32 3.86 8.66
C LEU A 36 1.44 5.39 8.55
N GLU A 37 2.66 5.90 8.39
CA GLU A 37 2.91 7.33 8.18
C GLU A 37 2.26 7.85 6.90
N PHE A 38 2.32 7.08 5.81
CA PHE A 38 1.63 7.41 4.57
C PHE A 38 0.11 7.50 4.74
N LEU A 39 -0.51 6.53 5.43
CA LEU A 39 -1.95 6.57 5.70
C LEU A 39 -2.32 7.74 6.61
N LEU A 40 -1.52 8.01 7.64
CA LEU A 40 -1.71 9.16 8.52
C LEU A 40 -1.57 10.49 7.78
N ALA A 41 -0.58 10.64 6.90
CA ALA A 41 -0.44 11.84 6.08
C ALA A 41 -1.65 12.05 5.17
N ARG A 42 -2.23 10.96 4.64
CA ARG A 42 -3.42 11.01 3.77
C ARG A 42 -4.70 11.39 4.52
N TYR A 43 -4.91 10.87 5.73
CA TYR A 43 -6.20 10.99 6.44
C TYR A 43 -6.19 11.92 7.65
N CYS A 44 -5.02 12.27 8.19
CA CYS A 44 -4.87 13.03 9.45
C CYS A 44 -4.11 14.35 9.26
N ALA A 45 -4.45 15.12 8.22
CA ALA A 45 -3.83 16.41 7.92
C ALA A 45 -4.30 17.56 8.84
N SER A 46 -5.51 17.45 9.42
CA SER A 46 -6.13 18.52 10.21
C SER A 46 -5.68 18.60 11.67
N ASN A 47 -5.89 19.74 12.31
CA ASN A 47 -5.68 19.97 13.75
C ASN A 47 -6.96 19.98 14.58
N GLU A 48 -8.12 19.90 13.94
CA GLU A 48 -9.41 19.91 14.62
C GLU A 48 -9.67 18.51 15.25
N PRO A 49 -9.91 18.42 16.58
CA PRO A 49 -9.98 17.12 17.26
C PRO A 49 -10.97 16.11 16.67
N ALA A 50 -12.11 16.56 16.15
CA ALA A 50 -13.08 15.66 15.53
C ALA A 50 -12.57 15.12 14.17
N GLU A 51 -11.97 15.96 13.34
CA GLU A 51 -11.32 15.57 12.09
C GLU A 51 -10.14 14.62 12.31
N ILE A 52 -9.37 14.80 13.39
CA ILE A 52 -8.31 13.87 13.79
C ILE A 52 -8.87 12.48 14.08
N GLN A 53 -9.95 12.44 14.86
CA GLN A 53 -10.59 11.20 15.25
C GLN A 53 -11.18 10.48 14.03
N ALA A 54 -11.86 11.20 13.15
CA ALA A 54 -12.39 10.68 11.90
C ALA A 54 -11.28 10.16 10.97
N GLY A 55 -10.18 10.92 10.84
CA GLY A 55 -9.01 10.50 10.09
C GLY A 55 -8.37 9.23 10.64
N MET A 56 -8.35 9.10 11.97
CA MET A 56 -7.82 7.90 12.61
C MET A 56 -8.72 6.67 12.34
N GLU A 57 -10.04 6.83 12.44
CA GLU A 57 -10.98 5.77 12.08
C GLU A 57 -10.83 5.33 10.62
N ALA A 58 -10.63 6.28 9.70
CA ALA A 58 -10.38 5.99 8.29
C ALA A 58 -9.10 5.18 8.06
N VAL A 59 -8.00 5.49 8.77
CA VAL A 59 -6.75 4.72 8.70
C VAL A 59 -6.98 3.29 9.20
N LEU A 60 -7.67 3.12 10.33
CA LEU A 60 -7.91 1.81 10.92
C LEU A 60 -8.81 0.94 10.02
N SER A 61 -9.89 1.50 9.49
CA SER A 61 -10.74 0.82 8.49
C SER A 61 -9.95 0.45 7.24
N THR A 62 -9.14 1.37 6.72
CA THR A 62 -8.29 1.10 5.54
C THR A 62 -7.34 -0.07 5.78
N LEU A 63 -6.70 -0.14 6.95
CA LEU A 63 -5.84 -1.25 7.31
C LEU A 63 -6.63 -2.55 7.49
N GLN A 64 -7.76 -2.52 8.19
CA GLN A 64 -8.58 -3.71 8.42
C GLN A 64 -9.11 -4.31 7.11
N GLU A 65 -9.44 -3.47 6.13
CA GLU A 65 -10.02 -3.92 4.86
C GLU A 65 -8.97 -4.38 3.84
N ASN A 66 -7.82 -3.70 3.80
CA ASN A 66 -6.84 -3.84 2.71
C ASN A 66 -5.52 -4.47 3.15
N TYR A 67 -5.16 -4.47 4.44
CA TYR A 67 -3.96 -5.17 4.89
C TYR A 67 -4.31 -6.61 5.29
N VAL A 68 -3.62 -7.57 4.67
CA VAL A 68 -3.79 -8.99 4.96
C VAL A 68 -2.66 -9.45 5.85
N ARG A 69 -2.95 -10.24 6.87
CA ARG A 69 -1.90 -10.92 7.64
C ARG A 69 -1.48 -12.20 6.90
N PRO A 70 -0.21 -12.64 7.00
CA PRO A 70 0.26 -13.83 6.29
C PRO A 70 -0.59 -15.11 6.53
N ASP A 71 -1.17 -15.26 7.71
CA ASP A 71 -2.06 -16.38 8.09
C ASP A 71 -3.47 -16.28 7.48
N GLU A 72 -3.84 -15.13 6.94
CA GLU A 72 -5.13 -14.87 6.30
C GLU A 72 -5.06 -14.92 4.76
N ALA A 73 -3.88 -15.22 4.19
CA ALA A 73 -3.62 -15.15 2.75
C ALA A 73 -4.59 -15.99 1.91
N ASN A 74 -4.90 -17.22 2.35
CA ASN A 74 -5.83 -18.10 1.62
C ASN A 74 -7.26 -17.51 1.59
N ALA A 75 -7.71 -16.90 2.69
CA ALA A 75 -9.00 -16.23 2.74
C ALA A 75 -9.03 -14.99 1.84
N ALA A 76 -7.92 -14.25 1.75
CA ALA A 76 -7.76 -13.13 0.83
C ALA A 76 -7.81 -13.55 -0.64
N GLN A 77 -7.12 -14.63 -1.02
CA GLN A 77 -7.18 -15.20 -2.37
C GLN A 77 -8.60 -15.66 -2.73
N SER A 78 -9.28 -16.37 -1.81
CA SER A 78 -10.68 -16.77 -1.98
C SER A 78 -11.63 -15.57 -2.11
N ARG A 79 -11.35 -14.46 -1.43
CA ARG A 79 -12.12 -13.21 -1.56
C ARG A 79 -11.99 -12.65 -2.98
N VAL A 80 -10.79 -12.56 -3.53
CA VAL A 80 -10.57 -12.09 -4.91
C VAL A 80 -11.27 -13.00 -5.90
N ALA A 81 -11.12 -14.32 -5.77
CA ALA A 81 -11.75 -15.28 -6.66
C ALA A 81 -13.29 -15.19 -6.65
N ARG A 82 -13.91 -14.89 -5.50
CA ARG A 82 -15.38 -14.76 -5.39
C ARG A 82 -15.90 -13.38 -5.80
N ASN A 83 -15.16 -12.33 -5.50
CA ASN A 83 -15.61 -10.95 -5.66
C ASN A 83 -15.06 -10.30 -6.95
N GLY A 84 -14.27 -11.03 -7.74
CA GLY A 84 -13.62 -10.56 -8.95
C GLY A 84 -12.35 -9.76 -8.68
N LYS A 85 -12.34 -8.83 -7.72
CA LYS A 85 -11.13 -8.07 -7.34
C LYS A 85 -11.15 -7.54 -5.93
N HIS A 86 -9.97 -7.24 -5.39
CA HIS A 86 -9.81 -6.58 -4.09
C HIS A 86 -8.53 -5.74 -4.07
N LYS A 87 -8.54 -4.66 -3.28
CA LYS A 87 -7.37 -3.81 -3.04
C LYS A 87 -6.63 -4.30 -1.81
N PHE A 88 -5.31 -4.39 -1.93
CA PHE A 88 -4.42 -4.78 -0.85
C PHE A 88 -3.37 -3.71 -0.58
N ILE A 89 -2.92 -3.62 0.67
CA ILE A 89 -1.69 -2.95 1.05
C ILE A 89 -0.67 -4.05 1.29
N ASP A 90 0.26 -4.22 0.34
CA ASP A 90 1.22 -5.32 0.36
C ASP A 90 2.55 -4.90 -0.24
N LYS A 91 3.59 -5.68 0.03
CA LYS A 91 4.87 -5.56 -0.65
C LYS A 91 4.84 -6.39 -1.92
N VAL A 92 5.06 -5.71 -3.04
CA VAL A 92 5.04 -6.25 -4.39
C VAL A 92 6.47 -6.36 -4.91
N HIS A 93 6.80 -7.52 -5.44
CA HIS A 93 8.01 -7.80 -6.19
C HIS A 93 7.64 -8.23 -7.60
N VAL A 94 8.56 -8.06 -8.54
CA VAL A 94 8.43 -8.55 -9.91
C VAL A 94 9.69 -9.34 -10.24
N ARG A 95 9.51 -10.50 -10.84
CA ARG A 95 10.62 -11.34 -11.28
C ARG A 95 10.42 -11.77 -12.73
N TYR A 96 11.49 -11.74 -13.50
CA TYR A 96 11.51 -12.37 -14.83
C TYR A 96 11.69 -13.88 -14.65
N VAL A 97 10.80 -14.69 -15.23
CA VAL A 97 10.89 -16.15 -15.23
C VAL A 97 11.33 -16.61 -16.61
N GLU A 98 12.62 -16.95 -16.76
CA GLU A 98 13.25 -17.28 -18.05
C GLU A 98 12.55 -18.41 -18.81
N LYS A 99 12.13 -19.47 -18.10
CA LYS A 99 11.41 -20.61 -18.67
C LYS A 99 10.12 -20.20 -19.38
N GLU A 100 9.50 -19.12 -18.91
CA GLU A 100 8.22 -18.61 -19.41
C GLU A 100 8.38 -17.34 -20.24
N LYS A 101 9.59 -16.78 -20.28
CA LYS A 101 9.92 -15.52 -20.94
C LYS A 101 8.98 -14.38 -20.55
N ARG A 102 8.58 -14.35 -19.26
CA ARG A 102 7.55 -13.44 -18.75
C ARG A 102 7.88 -12.96 -17.34
N HIS A 103 7.49 -11.73 -17.04
CA HIS A 103 7.50 -11.16 -15.70
C HIS A 103 6.27 -11.59 -14.89
N TRP A 104 6.49 -11.96 -13.64
CA TRP A 104 5.44 -12.30 -12.68
C TRP A 104 5.58 -11.44 -11.43
N ALA A 105 4.45 -10.93 -10.95
CA ALA A 105 4.39 -10.28 -9.66
C ALA A 105 4.29 -11.32 -8.54
N ALA A 106 4.86 -10.95 -7.40
CA ALA A 106 4.83 -11.66 -6.15
C ALA A 106 4.40 -10.71 -5.04
N LEU A 107 3.41 -11.09 -4.26
CA LEU A 107 2.91 -10.34 -3.10
C LEU A 107 3.26 -11.10 -1.82
N GLU A 108 3.84 -10.41 -0.83
CA GLU A 108 4.31 -11.03 0.41
C GLU A 108 3.15 -11.56 1.28
N ASN A 109 2.16 -10.72 1.59
CA ASN A 109 1.06 -11.08 2.49
C ASN A 109 -0.11 -11.78 1.79
N PHE A 110 -0.37 -11.47 0.51
CA PHE A 110 -1.29 -12.24 -0.33
C PHE A 110 -0.76 -13.65 -0.65
N ALA A 111 0.54 -13.89 -0.39
CA ALA A 111 1.21 -15.19 -0.49
C ALA A 111 1.06 -15.87 -1.86
N SER A 112 1.15 -15.10 -2.95
CA SER A 112 1.22 -15.64 -4.31
C SER A 112 2.42 -15.07 -5.06
N GLN A 113 3.11 -15.95 -5.78
CA GLN A 113 4.37 -15.68 -6.50
C GLN A 113 4.22 -15.74 -8.02
N ARG A 114 2.98 -15.87 -8.50
CA ARG A 114 2.62 -16.08 -9.91
C ARG A 114 1.37 -15.27 -10.24
N ILE A 115 1.47 -13.95 -10.10
CA ILE A 115 0.40 -13.00 -10.43
C ILE A 115 0.79 -12.29 -11.72
N ALA A 116 -0.07 -12.34 -12.75
CA ALA A 116 0.23 -11.68 -14.02
C ALA A 116 0.36 -10.18 -13.82
N ILE A 117 1.36 -9.57 -14.45
CA ILE A 117 1.61 -8.13 -14.35
C ILE A 117 1.95 -7.56 -15.72
N GLY A 118 1.34 -6.41 -16.04
CA GLY A 118 1.61 -5.69 -17.29
C GLY A 118 2.92 -4.91 -17.24
N GLU A 119 3.59 -4.78 -18.39
CA GLU A 119 4.86 -4.05 -18.55
C GLU A 119 4.81 -2.62 -17.98
N LYS A 120 3.67 -1.94 -18.15
CA LYS A 120 3.43 -0.57 -17.65
C LYS A 120 3.74 -0.36 -16.17
N PHE A 121 3.72 -1.42 -15.35
CA PHE A 121 3.94 -1.30 -13.90
C PHE A 121 5.41 -1.40 -13.50
N TYR A 122 6.22 -2.15 -14.24
CA TYR A 122 7.60 -2.46 -13.83
C TYR A 122 8.68 -1.90 -14.76
N LYS A 123 8.32 -1.48 -15.98
CA LYS A 123 9.28 -0.99 -16.98
C LYS A 123 10.16 0.16 -16.49
N ASP A 124 9.56 1.14 -15.82
CA ASP A 124 10.23 2.35 -15.34
C ASP A 124 10.39 2.36 -13.81
N ASN A 125 10.35 1.18 -13.18
CA ASN A 125 10.39 1.03 -11.73
C ASN A 125 11.30 -0.14 -11.31
N ASP A 126 12.60 0.11 -11.39
CA ASP A 126 13.65 -0.89 -11.09
C ASP A 126 13.48 -1.51 -9.69
N ARG A 127 12.95 -0.75 -8.73
CA ARG A 127 12.72 -1.23 -7.37
C ARG A 127 11.77 -2.43 -7.30
N LEU A 128 10.83 -2.55 -8.24
CA LEU A 128 9.96 -3.72 -8.33
C LEU A 128 10.74 -4.97 -8.74
N LEU A 129 11.74 -4.84 -9.61
CA LEU A 129 12.58 -5.93 -10.10
C LEU A 129 13.71 -6.31 -9.13
N GLU A 130 13.97 -5.47 -8.13
CA GLU A 130 15.00 -5.66 -7.11
C GLU A 130 14.41 -6.09 -5.76
N GLY A 131 14.29 -5.16 -4.79
CA GLY A 131 13.89 -5.42 -3.41
C GLY A 131 12.38 -5.34 -3.14
N GLY A 132 11.59 -5.05 -4.17
CA GLY A 132 10.16 -4.81 -4.10
C GLY A 132 9.80 -3.46 -3.49
N ILE A 133 8.51 -3.12 -3.59
CA ILE A 133 7.95 -1.90 -3.01
C ILE A 133 6.66 -2.20 -2.26
N TRP A 134 6.39 -1.44 -1.21
CA TRP A 134 5.04 -1.42 -0.63
C TRP A 134 4.12 -0.60 -1.51
N ALA A 135 2.91 -1.09 -1.75
CA ALA A 135 1.94 -0.46 -2.62
C ALA A 135 0.51 -0.73 -2.16
N GLU A 136 -0.39 0.19 -2.51
CA GLU A 136 -1.80 -0.15 -2.70
C GLU A 136 -1.93 -0.85 -4.06
N VAL A 137 -2.22 -2.14 -4.06
CA VAL A 137 -2.29 -2.99 -5.26
C VAL A 137 -3.69 -3.58 -5.41
N VAL A 138 -4.28 -3.46 -6.59
CA VAL A 138 -5.57 -4.09 -6.90
C VAL A 138 -5.29 -5.41 -7.60
N ILE A 139 -5.68 -6.51 -6.96
CA ILE A 139 -5.57 -7.86 -7.51
C ILE A 139 -6.94 -8.29 -8.00
N ALA A 140 -6.99 -8.74 -9.25
CA ALA A 140 -8.19 -9.23 -9.89
C ALA A 140 -8.05 -10.72 -10.24
N HIS A 141 -9.16 -11.43 -10.22
CA HIS A 141 -9.29 -12.82 -10.66
C HIS A 141 -9.38 -12.87 -12.19
N ASN A 142 -8.74 -13.87 -12.76
CA ASN A 142 -8.82 -14.17 -14.18
C ASN A 142 -9.79 -15.31 -14.43
N ASP A 143 -10.91 -15.02 -15.09
CA ASP A 143 -11.94 -16.02 -15.41
C ASP A 143 -11.66 -16.75 -16.75
N ILE A 144 -10.51 -16.50 -17.38
CA ILE A 144 -10.14 -17.12 -18.66
C ILE A 144 -9.37 -18.42 -18.39
N ASP A 145 -10.04 -19.56 -18.59
CA ASP A 145 -9.44 -20.90 -18.36
C ASP A 145 -8.19 -21.19 -19.21
N ALA A 146 -8.09 -20.57 -20.39
CA ALA A 146 -6.95 -20.74 -21.28
C ALA A 146 -5.65 -20.09 -20.74
N ASP A 147 -5.79 -19.14 -19.81
CA ASP A 147 -4.66 -18.47 -19.20
C ASP A 147 -4.12 -19.28 -18.01
N ALA A 148 -2.81 -19.51 -17.99
CA ALA A 148 -2.16 -20.30 -16.94
C ALA A 148 -1.89 -19.49 -15.63
N TYR A 149 -2.81 -18.63 -15.23
CA TYR A 149 -2.75 -17.81 -14.01
C TYR A 149 -4.13 -17.40 -13.50
N ALA A 150 -4.33 -17.46 -12.18
CA ALA A 150 -5.60 -17.12 -11.53
C ALA A 150 -5.75 -15.63 -11.19
N PHE A 151 -4.64 -14.90 -11.05
CA PHE A 151 -4.65 -13.52 -10.58
C PHE A 151 -3.79 -12.61 -11.46
N TYR A 152 -4.22 -11.37 -11.60
CA TYR A 152 -3.43 -10.31 -12.25
C TYR A 152 -3.48 -9.00 -11.47
N VAL A 153 -2.44 -8.18 -11.65
CA VAL A 153 -2.37 -6.81 -11.13
C VAL A 153 -3.20 -5.90 -12.05
N GLU A 154 -4.33 -5.42 -11.55
CA GLU A 154 -5.20 -4.47 -12.25
C GLU A 154 -4.69 -3.03 -12.10
N ASP A 155 -4.26 -2.66 -10.88
CA ASP A 155 -3.70 -1.36 -10.52
C ASP A 155 -2.60 -1.51 -9.46
N LEU A 156 -1.62 -0.60 -9.46
CA LEU A 156 -0.50 -0.61 -8.53
C LEU A 156 -0.04 0.82 -8.26
N ARG A 157 -0.23 1.27 -7.02
CA ARG A 157 0.13 2.61 -6.55
C ARG A 157 1.15 2.50 -5.43
N PRO A 158 2.42 2.87 -5.66
CA PRO A 158 3.45 2.80 -4.63
C PRO A 158 3.07 3.59 -3.38
N VAL A 159 3.29 3.00 -2.21
CA VAL A 159 3.28 3.69 -0.93
C VAL A 159 4.59 4.47 -0.86
N GLN A 160 4.56 5.71 -1.33
CA GLN A 160 5.74 6.57 -1.27
C GLN A 160 5.97 7.02 0.17
N LEU A 161 7.21 6.84 0.64
CA LEU A 161 7.74 7.76 1.64
C LEU A 161 7.58 9.17 1.08
N SER A 162 7.07 10.10 1.88
CA SER A 162 7.22 11.53 1.60
C SER A 162 8.72 11.82 1.50
N ARG A 163 9.28 11.68 0.29
CA ARG A 163 10.58 12.25 -0.04
C ARG A 163 10.37 13.74 0.14
N PHE A 164 11.18 14.33 1.02
CA PHE A 164 11.21 15.76 1.19
C PHE A 164 11.68 16.37 -0.14
N ASP A 165 10.75 16.89 -0.93
CA ASP A 165 11.05 17.57 -2.18
C ASP A 165 11.29 19.05 -1.90
N PHE A 166 12.56 19.41 -1.76
CA PHE A 166 12.98 20.80 -1.58
C PHE A 166 12.55 21.72 -2.73
N ALA A 167 12.42 21.19 -3.96
CA ALA A 167 12.06 21.99 -5.13
C ALA A 167 10.57 22.36 -5.17
N SER A 168 9.73 21.66 -4.41
CA SER A 168 8.30 21.97 -4.29
C SER A 168 7.98 23.22 -3.45
N TYR A 169 9.00 23.87 -2.88
CA TYR A 169 8.89 25.06 -2.02
C TYR A 169 9.56 26.32 -2.60
N GLY A 170 10.04 26.26 -3.85
CA GLY A 170 10.68 27.38 -4.55
C GLY A 170 9.72 28.15 -5.43
#